data_AF-A0A538JHI9-F1
#
_entry.id   AF-A0A538JHI9-F1
#
_cell.length_a   1.000
_cell.length_b   1.000
_cell.length_c   1.000
_cell.angle_alpha   90.00
_cell.angle_beta   90.00
_cell.angle_gamma   90.00
#
_symmetry.space_group_name_H-M   'P 1'
#
loop_
_entity.id
_entity.type
_entity.pdbx_description
1 polymer ?
#
loop_
_entity_poly.entity_id
_entity_poly.type
_entity_poly.pdbx_seq_one_letter_code
_entity_poly.pdbx_strand_id
1 'polypeptide(L)' 'MKRALVIALFAFGYPVAIVVIARYVPVVRQRRARWFAAHEAAVSAVVAGHALRSDARAVVVNGAWLVAGTAWYALGGRRH' A
#
# COMPACT_ATOMS: atom_id res chain seq x y z
N MET A 1 -6.92 -15.29 18.08
CA MET A 1 -5.90 -15.17 17.00
C MET A 1 -6.27 -14.13 15.93
N LYS A 2 -7.45 -14.20 15.30
CA LYS A 2 -7.85 -13.27 14.21
C LYS A 2 -7.70 -11.77 14.51
N ARG A 3 -8.05 -11.32 15.74
CA ARG A 3 -7.92 -9.91 16.15
C ARG A 3 -6.48 -9.43 16.25
N ALA A 4 -5.58 -10.22 16.84
CA ALA A 4 -4.17 -9.84 16.99
C ALA A 4 -3.49 -9.69 15.62
N LEU A 5 -3.79 -10.57 14.66
CA LEU A 5 -3.30 -10.48 13.29
C LEU A 5 -3.79 -9.20 12.60
N VAL A 6 -5.07 -8.87 12.71
CA VAL A 6 -5.63 -7.62 12.15
C VAL A 6 -4.97 -6.39 12.75
N ILE A 7 -4.75 -6.38 14.06
CA ILE A 7 -4.06 -5.28 14.75
C ILE A 7 -2.62 -5.16 14.24
N ALA A 8 -1.89 -6.26 14.11
CA ALA A 8 -0.53 -6.26 13.59
C ALA A 8 -0.45 -5.74 12.15
N LEU A 9 -1.38 -6.18 11.28
CA LEU A 9 -1.47 -5.74 9.90
C LEU A 9 -1.69 -4.22 9.79
N PHE A 10 -2.56 -3.65 10.63
CA PHE A 10 -2.79 -2.20 10.64
C PHE A 10 -1.67 -1.41 11.31
N ALA A 11 -1.12 -1.91 12.42
CA ALA A 11 -0.01 -1.28 13.13
C ALA A 11 1.26 -1.23 12.27
N PHE A 12 1.44 -2.17 11.34
CA PHE A 12 2.48 -2.10 10.32
C PHE A 12 2.05 -1.26 9.11
N GLY A 13 0.89 -1.56 8.52
CA GLY A 13 0.48 -1.01 7.23
C GLY A 13 0.26 0.51 7.24
N TYR A 14 -0.44 1.05 8.25
CA TYR A 14 -0.74 2.49 8.27
C TYR A 14 0.51 3.36 8.46
N PRO A 15 1.40 3.10 9.44
CA PRO A 15 2.61 3.90 9.59
C PRO A 15 3.51 3.86 8.36
N VAL A 16 3.71 2.69 7.75
CA VAL A 16 4.55 2.58 6.55
C VAL A 16 3.93 3.32 5.37
N ALA A 17 2.62 3.18 5.13
CA ALA A 17 1.93 3.92 4.08
C ALA A 17 2.04 5.44 4.29
N ILE A 18 1.87 5.93 5.51
CA ILE A 18 2.01 7.36 5.86
C ILE A 18 3.44 7.84 5.57
N VAL A 19 4.46 7.10 6.00
CA VAL A 19 5.86 7.47 5.77
C VAL A 19 6.18 7.54 4.28
N VAL A 20 5.71 6.57 3.49
CA VAL A 20 5.93 6.57 2.04
C VAL A 20 5.20 7.76 1.39
N ILE A 21 3.94 8.02 1.75
CA ILE A 21 3.18 9.16 1.22
C ILE A 21 3.86 10.48 1.58
N ALA A 22 4.33 10.63 2.82
CA ALA A 22 5.10 11.81 3.25
C ALA A 22 6.42 11.96 2.48
N ARG A 23 6.99 10.86 2.00
CA ARG A 23 8.18 10.78 1.14
C ARG A 23 7.81 10.80 -0.35
N TYR A 24 6.77 11.53 -0.74
CA TYR A 24 6.25 11.60 -2.11
C TYR A 24 7.33 11.84 -3.18
N VAL A 25 8.29 12.73 -2.93
CA VAL A 25 9.34 13.10 -3.91
C VAL A 25 10.25 11.90 -4.28
N PRO A 26 10.92 11.20 -3.36
CA PRO A 26 11.73 10.04 -3.73
C PRO A 26 10.91 8.86 -4.29
N VAL A 27 9.64 8.72 -3.91
CA VAL A 27 8.77 7.63 -4.39
C VAL A 27 8.30 7.89 -5.82
N VAL A 28 7.73 9.07 -6.06
CA VAL A 28 7.05 9.41 -7.30
C VAL A 28 8.00 10.04 -8.31
N ARG A 29 8.88 10.94 -7.86
CA ARG A 29 9.77 11.70 -8.73
C ARG A 29 11.06 10.96 -9.07
N GLN A 30 11.62 10.20 -8.12
CA GLN A 30 12.87 9.45 -8.32
C GLN A 30 12.66 7.96 -8.61
N ARG A 31 11.40 7.49 -8.69
CA ARG A 31 11.03 6.10 -9.01
C ARG A 31 11.77 5.03 -8.20
N ARG A 32 12.16 5.32 -6.95
CA ARG A 32 12.95 4.39 -6.14
C ARG A 32 12.13 3.12 -5.82
N ALA A 33 12.47 2.02 -6.49
CA ALA A 33 11.77 0.74 -6.39
C ALA A 33 11.57 0.26 -4.94
N ARG A 34 12.56 0.48 -4.07
CA ARG A 34 12.48 0.11 -2.64
C ARG A 34 11.33 0.81 -1.91
N TRP A 35 11.11 2.10 -2.17
CA TRP A 35 10.04 2.85 -1.53
C TRP A 35 8.67 2.49 -2.10
N PHE A 36 8.61 2.23 -3.40
CA PHE A 36 7.41 1.70 -4.04
C PHE A 36 7.02 0.33 -3.49
N ALA A 37 7.97 -0.61 -3.39
CA ALA A 37 7.72 -1.94 -2.81
C ALA A 37 7.27 -1.87 -1.35
N ALA A 38 7.85 -0.97 -0.55
CA ALA A 38 7.41 -0.74 0.83
C ALA A 38 5.98 -0.21 0.90
N HIS A 39 5.59 0.67 -0.01
CA HIS A 39 4.22 1.17 -0.13
C HIS A 39 3.23 0.06 -0.47
N GLU A 40 3.51 -0.72 -1.52
CA GLU A 40 2.61 -1.81 -1.95
C GLU A 40 2.46 -2.89 -0.87
N ALA A 41 3.55 -3.23 -0.16
CA ALA A 41 3.50 -4.14 0.97
C ALA A 41 2.62 -3.58 2.11
N ALA A 42 2.73 -2.28 2.40
CA ALA A 42 1.93 -1.62 3.42
C ALA A 42 0.44 -1.57 3.05
N VAL A 43 0.12 -1.19 1.81
CA VAL A 43 -1.27 -1.17 1.31
C VAL A 43 -1.85 -2.58 1.28
N SER A 44 -1.08 -3.59 0.87
CA SER A 44 -1.50 -5.00 0.91
C SER A 44 -1.82 -5.46 2.33
N ALA A 45 -1.03 -5.06 3.33
CA ALA A 45 -1.31 -5.35 4.74
C ALA A 45 -2.61 -4.68 5.22
N VAL A 46 -2.87 -3.44 4.81
CA VAL A 46 -4.13 -2.73 5.10
C VAL A 46 -5.33 -3.44 4.44
N VAL A 47 -5.21 -3.82 3.16
CA VAL A 47 -6.25 -4.58 2.46
C VAL A 47 -6.53 -5.91 3.15
N ALA A 48 -5.50 -6.67 3.50
CA ALA A 48 -5.64 -7.93 4.22
C ALA A 48 -6.30 -7.74 5.60
N GLY A 49 -5.93 -6.68 6.33
CA GLY A 49 -6.54 -6.34 7.62
C GLY A 49 -8.05 -6.07 7.49
N HIS A 50 -8.46 -5.32 6.47
CA HIS A 50 -9.86 -5.04 6.18
C HIS A 50 -10.63 -6.26 5.66
N ALA A 51 -10.01 -7.09 4.82
CA ALA A 51 -10.58 -8.35 4.35
C ALA A 51 -10.88 -9.30 5.52
N LEU A 52 -9.95 -9.39 6.48
CA LEU A 52 -10.16 -10.16 7.71
C LEU A 52 -11.29 -9.58 8.58
N ARG A 53 -11.56 -8.28 8.51
CA ARG A 53 -12.71 -7.64 9.19
C ARG A 53 -14.02 -7.72 8.40
N SER A 54 -14.03 -8.35 7.22
CA SER A 54 -15.17 -8.37 6.30
C SER A 54 -15.63 -6.96 5.88
N ASP A 55 -14.73 -5.97 5.90
CA ASP A 55 -15.01 -4.61 5.43
C ASP A 55 -14.76 -4.52 3.92
N ALA A 56 -15.77 -4.91 3.15
CA ALA A 56 -15.69 -4.94 1.68
C ALA A 56 -15.42 -3.56 1.09
N ARG A 57 -15.98 -2.50 1.69
CA ARG A 57 -15.78 -1.12 1.20
C ARG A 57 -14.31 -0.72 1.34
N ALA A 58 -13.71 -0.95 2.50
CA ALA A 58 -12.32 -0.61 2.73
C ALA A 58 -11.38 -1.46 1.86
N VAL A 59 -11.68 -2.76 1.66
CA VAL A 59 -10.94 -3.62 0.73
C VAL A 59 -10.94 -3.06 -0.68
N VAL A 60 -12.10 -2.67 -1.20
CA VAL A 60 -12.22 -2.13 -2.56
C VAL A 60 -11.44 -0.83 -2.71
N VAL A 61 -11.59 0.11 -1.77
CA VAL A 61 -10.91 1.42 -1.84
C VAL A 61 -9.40 1.27 -1.78
N ASN A 62 -8.88 0.51 -0.81
CA ASN A 62 -7.44 0.32 -0.66
C ASN A 62 -6.85 -0.57 -1.78
N GLY A 63 -7.62 -1.56 -2.24
CA GLY A 63 -7.24 -2.41 -3.37
C GLY A 63 -7.19 -1.65 -4.69
N ALA A 64 -8.13 -0.74 -4.94
CA ALA A 64 -8.09 0.14 -6.11
C ALA A 64 -6.84 1.03 -6.08
N TRP A 65 -6.47 1.55 -4.91
CA TRP A 65 -5.24 2.32 -4.74
C TRP A 65 -3.97 1.51 -5.02
N LEU A 66 -3.90 0.26 -4.52
CA LEU A 66 -2.82 -0.69 -4.80
C LEU A 66 -2.66 -0.90 -6.32
N VAL A 67 -3.76 -1.21 -7.01
CA VAL A 67 -3.75 -1.45 -8.47
C VAL A 67 -3.32 -0.20 -9.23
N ALA A 68 -3.84 0.97 -8.85
CA ALA A 68 -3.47 2.23 -9.49
C ALA A 68 -1.99 2.56 -9.29
N GLY A 69 -1.45 2.35 -8.09
CA GLY A 69 -0.03 2.53 -7.77
C GLY A 69 0.87 1.62 -8.59
N THR A 70 0.54 0.32 -8.63
CA THR A 70 1.23 -0.68 -9.46
C THR A 70 1.18 -0.34 -10.95
N ALA A 71 0.01 0.01 -11.47
CA ALA A 71 -0.14 0.42 -12.86
C ALA A 71 0.70 1.67 -13.16
N TRP A 72 0.64 2.70 -12.33
CA TRP A 72 1.44 3.92 -12.50
C TRP A 72 2.95 3.62 -12.53
N TYR A 73 3.43 2.78 -11.60
CA TYR A 73 4.85 2.44 -11.51
C TYR A 73 5.31 1.66 -12.76
N ALA A 74 4.57 0.60 -13.13
CA ALA A 74 4.87 -0.25 -14.28
C ALA A 74 4.76 0.52 -15.61
N LEU A 75 3.69 1.30 -15.80
CA LEU A 75 3.43 2.01 -17.06
C LEU A 75 4.42 3.17 -17.28
N GLY A 76 4.74 3.95 -16.24
CA GLY A 76 5.70 5.04 -16.40
C GLY A 76 7.16 4.56 -16.45
N GLY A 77 7.44 3.28 -16.17
CA GLY A 77 8.77 2.69 -16.35
C GLY A 77 9.07 2.42 -17.82
N ARG A 78 8.02 2.37 -18.67
CA ARG A 78 8.12 2.21 -20.13
C ARG A 78 8.35 3.51 -20.90
N ARG A 79 8.43 4.65 -20.21
CA ARG A 79 8.66 5.99 -20.81
C ARG A 79 10.09 6.50 -20.63
N HIS A 80 10.96 5.70 -20.03
CA HIS A 80 12.40 5.91 -19.92
C HIS A 80 13.10 4.73 -20.58
#